data_AF-A0A061BAY2-F1
#
_entry.id   AF-A0A061BAY2-F1
#
_cell.length_a   1.000
_cell.length_b   1.000
_cell.length_c   1.000
_cell.angle_alpha   90.00
_cell.angle_beta   90.00
_cell.angle_gamma   90.00
#
_symmetry.space_group_name_H-M   'P 1'
#
loop_
_entity.id
_entity.type
_entity.pdbx_description
1 polymer ?
#
loop_
_entity_poly.entity_id
_entity_poly.type
_entity_poly.pdbx_seq_one_letter_code
_entity_poly.pdbx_strand_id
1 'polypeptide(L)'
;MPAASTLGYAGWAFFGVIVRGFQLGVLNRPFSSGKMGYVYSAGFWTGFGYLFYQMVDKNDEIIEGRVKQLKESRAARAAATANSAE
;
A
#
# COMPACT_ATOMS: atom_id res chain seq x y z
N MET A 1 -4.68 -10.19 3.75
CA MET A 1 -3.26 -10.29 4.19
C MET A 1 -2.83 -8.89 4.55
N PRO A 2 -2.07 -8.66 5.64
CA PRO A 2 -1.62 -7.31 5.99
C PRO A 2 -0.83 -6.72 4.83
N ALA A 3 -1.16 -5.50 4.39
CA ALA A 3 -0.44 -4.84 3.30
C ALA A 3 1.02 -4.55 3.69
N ALA A 4 1.26 -4.33 4.99
CA ALA A 4 2.58 -4.23 5.59
C ALA A 4 3.27 -5.60 5.70
N SER A 5 4.24 -5.86 4.81
CA SER A 5 5.15 -7.00 4.90
C SER A 5 6.61 -6.52 4.95
N THR A 6 7.51 -7.32 5.53
CA THR A 6 8.96 -7.05 5.51
C THR A 6 9.48 -6.84 4.09
N LEU A 7 8.91 -7.55 3.11
CA LEU A 7 9.18 -7.39 1.70
C LEU A 7 8.65 -6.05 1.14
N GLY A 8 7.49 -5.60 1.61
CA GLY A 8 6.96 -4.27 1.32
C GLY A 8 7.88 -3.16 1.79
N TYR A 9 8.35 -3.22 3.04
CA TYR A 9 9.30 -2.25 3.58
C TYR A 9 10.66 -2.26 2.86
N ALA A 10 11.16 -3.45 2.49
CA ALA A 10 12.36 -3.59 1.68
C ALA A 10 12.18 -2.96 0.28
N GLY A 11 10.99 -3.10 -0.31
CA GLY A 11 10.62 -2.46 -1.58
C GLY A 11 10.63 -0.93 -1.48
N TRP A 12 10.06 -0.36 -0.42
CA TRP A 12 10.09 1.09 -0.17
C TRP A 12 11.51 1.61 0.09
N ALA A 13 12.33 0.86 0.82
CA ALA A 13 13.72 1.21 1.05
C ALA A 13 14.52 1.22 -0.26
N PHE A 14 14.35 0.19 -1.09
CA PHE A 14 14.99 0.08 -2.41
C PHE A 14 14.53 1.21 -3.35
N PHE A 15 13.23 1.51 -3.35
CA PHE A 15 12.68 2.65 -4.07
C PHE A 15 13.35 3.96 -3.65
N GLY A 16 13.55 4.20 -2.35
CA GLY A 16 14.26 5.39 -1.88
C GLY A 16 15.71 5.48 -2.34
N VAL A 17 16.42 4.35 -2.40
CA VAL A 17 17.78 4.31 -2.97
C VAL A 17 17.77 4.70 -4.45
N ILE A 18 16.80 4.19 -5.23
CA ILE A 18 16.63 4.54 -6.65
C ILE A 18 16.31 6.03 -6.81
N VAL A 19 15.38 6.58 -6.03
CA VAL A 19 15.01 7.99 -6.07
C VAL A 19 16.22 8.89 -5.82
N ARG A 20 17.07 8.55 -4.86
CA ARG A 20 18.31 9.29 -4.61
C ARG A 20 19.31 9.16 -5.77
N GLY A 21 19.42 7.99 -6.37
CA GLY A 21 20.22 7.78 -7.58
C GLY A 21 19.72 8.62 -8.76
N PHE A 22 18.41 8.67 -8.96
CA PHE A 22 17.77 9.50 -9.98
C PHE A 22 18.04 10.99 -9.73
N GLN A 23 17.91 11.46 -8.48
CA GLN A 23 18.25 12.83 -8.11
C GLN A 23 19.69 13.20 -8.46
N LEU A 24 20.66 12.32 -8.19
CA LEU A 24 22.07 12.54 -8.52
C LEU A 24 22.31 12.53 -10.04
N GLY A 25 21.58 11.70 -10.78
CA GLY A 25 21.57 11.71 -12.25
C GLY A 25 21.07 13.04 -12.82
N VAL A 26 19.97 13.58 -12.29
CA VAL A 26 19.45 14.91 -12.68
C VAL A 26 20.45 16.02 -12.38
N LEU A 27 21.15 15.93 -11.24
CA LEU A 27 22.18 16.90 -10.83
C LEU A 27 23.53 16.70 -11.54
N ASN A 28 23.64 15.73 -12.45
CA ASN A 28 24.89 15.35 -13.14
C ASN A 28 26.07 15.14 -12.16
N ARG A 29 25.77 14.67 -10.94
CA ARG A 29 26.78 14.39 -9.90
C ARG A 29 27.10 12.90 -9.87
N PRO A 30 28.36 12.54 -9.56
CA PRO A 30 28.73 11.13 -9.47
C PRO A 30 27.88 10.40 -8.43
N PHE A 31 27.38 9.21 -8.78
CA PHE A 31 26.50 8.40 -7.91
C PHE A 31 27.15 8.01 -6.57
N SER A 32 28.48 8.11 -6.46
CA SER A 32 29.21 7.89 -5.20
C SER A 32 29.22 9.11 -4.26
N SER A 33 28.83 10.30 -4.75
CA SER A 33 28.82 11.54 -3.99
C SER A 33 27.64 11.58 -3.01
N GLY A 34 27.95 11.50 -1.71
CA GLY A 34 26.95 11.61 -0.65
C GLY A 34 26.22 10.29 -0.36
N LYS A 35 26.99 9.22 -0.12
CA LYS A 35 26.49 7.87 0.27
C LYS A 35 25.47 7.89 1.41
N MET A 36 25.65 8.80 2.38
CA MET A 36 24.69 9.00 3.48
C MET A 36 23.31 9.44 3.00
N GLY A 37 23.21 10.16 1.88
CA GLY A 37 21.93 10.57 1.29
C GLY A 37 21.05 9.40 0.86
N TYR A 38 21.65 8.26 0.49
CA TYR A 38 20.90 7.05 0.15
C TYR A 38 20.29 6.42 1.40
N VAL A 39 21.01 6.42 2.52
CA VAL A 39 20.51 5.90 3.81
C VAL A 39 19.35 6.77 4.31
N TYR A 40 19.50 8.10 4.28
CA TYR A 40 18.42 9.01 4.66
C TYR A 40 17.20 8.87 3.75
N SER A 41 17.40 8.73 2.43
CA SER A 41 16.29 8.54 1.50
C SER A 41 15.59 7.19 1.71
N ALA A 42 16.35 6.10 1.88
CA ALA A 42 15.79 4.78 2.18
C ALA A 42 14.98 4.78 3.49
N GLY A 43 15.51 5.41 4.55
CA GLY A 43 14.80 5.57 5.81
C GLY A 43 13.52 6.39 5.66
N PHE A 44 13.59 7.52 4.93
CA PHE A 44 12.44 8.37 4.67
C PHE A 44 11.32 7.63 3.91
N TRP A 45 11.67 6.94 2.81
CA TRP A 45 10.71 6.21 2.01
C TRP A 45 10.13 4.99 2.72
N THR A 46 10.92 4.32 3.56
CA THR A 46 10.41 3.23 4.41
C THR A 46 9.42 3.74 5.45
N GLY A 47 9.72 4.88 6.10
CA GLY A 47 8.81 5.53 7.03
C GLY A 47 7.51 6.00 6.36
N PHE A 48 7.61 6.53 5.13
CA PHE A 48 6.45 6.84 4.31
C PHE A 48 5.62 5.58 3.97
N GLY A 49 6.30 4.51 3.57
CA GLY A 49 5.67 3.21 3.29
C GLY A 49 4.89 2.66 4.49
N TYR A 50 5.40 2.83 5.71
CA TYR A 50 4.69 2.45 6.94
C TYR A 50 3.35 3.15 7.10
N LEU A 51 3.33 4.48 6.95
CA LEU A 51 2.08 5.26 7.02
C LEU A 51 1.14 4.90 5.86
N PHE A 52 1.70 4.67 4.67
CA PHE A 52 0.93 4.28 3.50
C PHE A 52 0.22 2.93 3.71
N TYR A 53 0.93 1.91 4.21
CA TYR A 53 0.32 0.61 4.50
C TYR A 53 -0.75 0.68 5.58
N GLN A 54 -0.55 1.48 6.63
CA GLN A 54 -1.60 1.71 7.63
C GLN A 54 -2.87 2.32 7.00
N MET A 55 -2.71 3.23 6.04
CA MET A 55 -3.84 3.81 5.34
C MET A 55 -4.51 2.81 4.42
N VAL A 56 -3.74 1.98 3.70
CA VAL A 56 -4.28 0.92 2.83
C VAL A 56 -5.05 -0.12 3.64
N ASP A 57 -4.50 -0.61 4.74
CA ASP A 57 -5.15 -1.60 5.61
C ASP A 57 -6.51 -1.09 6.12
N LYS A 58 -6.60 0.20 6.50
CA LYS A 58 -7.87 0.82 6.89
C LYS A 58 -8.89 0.91 5.76
N ASN A 59 -8.44 1.16 4.53
CA ASN A 59 -9.33 1.21 3.38
C ASN A 59 -9.85 -0.18 3.00
N ASP A 60 -8.99 -1.19 3.06
CA ASP A 60 -9.37 -2.59 2.80
C ASP A 60 -10.42 -3.06 3.82
N GLU A 61 -10.27 -2.73 5.10
CA GLU A 61 -11.25 -3.07 6.13
C GLU A 61 -12.63 -2.44 5.84
N ILE A 62 -12.66 -1.19 5.39
CA ILE A 62 -13.91 -0.51 5.01
C ILE A 62 -14.54 -1.18 3.79
N ILE A 63 -13.74 -1.53 2.79
CA ILE A 63 -14.23 -2.19 1.56
C ILE A 63 -14.76 -3.57 1.89
N GLU A 64 -14.06 -4.36 2.70
CA GLU A 64 -14.48 -5.69 3.10
C GLU A 64 -15.80 -5.67 3.87
N GLY A 65 -15.97 -4.69 4.78
CA GLY A 65 -17.23 -4.44 5.46
C GLY A 65 -18.39 -4.14 4.50
N ARG A 66 -18.16 -3.28 3.50
CA ARG A 66 -19.17 -2.96 2.47
C ARG A 66 -19.50 -4.17 1.59
N VAL A 67 -18.50 -4.96 1.21
CA VAL A 67 -18.68 -6.18 0.42
C VAL A 67 -19.51 -7.20 1.20
N LYS A 68 -19.30 -7.34 2.51
CA LYS A 68 -20.10 -8.21 3.38
C LYS A 68 -21.57 -7.79 3.42
N GLN A 69 -21.85 -6.51 3.63
CA GLN A 69 -23.23 -5.99 3.61
C GLN A 69 -23.92 -6.22 2.26
N LEU A 70 -23.20 -6.04 1.15
CA LEU A 70 -23.74 -6.29 -0.19
C LEU A 70 -24.08 -7.78 -0.40
N LYS A 71 -23.24 -8.69 0.10
CA LYS A 71 -23.50 -10.14 0.02
C LYS A 71 -24.74 -10.51 0.86
N GLU A 72 -24.85 -9.99 2.07
CA GLU A 72 -26.02 -10.21 2.95
C GLU A 72 -27.31 -9.65 2.33
N SER A 73 -27.27 -8.44 1.76
CA SER A 73 -28.40 -7.85 1.05
C SER A 73 -28.82 -8.66 -0.18
N ARG A 74 -27.86 -9.18 -0.95
CA ARG A 74 -28.15 -10.06 -2.10
C ARG A 74 -28.77 -11.39 -1.65
N ALA A 75 -28.27 -11.99 -0.57
CA ALA A 75 -28.85 -13.21 0.01
C ALA A 75 -30.29 -12.99 0.50
N ALA A 76 -30.55 -11.86 1.18
CA ALA A 76 -31.88 -11.49 1.64
C ALA A 76 -32.87 -11.26 0.48
N ARG A 77 -32.42 -10.63 -0.61
CA ARG A 77 -33.24 -10.45 -1.82
C ARG A 77 -33.54 -11.78 -2.51
N ALA A 78 -32.55 -12.67 -2.61
CA ALA A 78 -32.74 -14.01 -3.18
C ALA A 78 -33.76 -14.83 -2.37
N ALA A 79 -33.69 -14.76 -1.04
CA ALA A 79 -34.67 -15.41 -0.16
C ALA A 79 -36.08 -14.79 -0.29
N ALA A 80 -36.18 -13.46 -0.41
CA ALA A 80 -37.46 -12.78 -0.62
C ALA A 80 -38.09 -13.14 -1.96
N THR A 81 -37.30 -13.22 -3.05
CA THR A 81 -37.80 -13.67 -4.36
C THR A 81 -38.20 -15.14 -4.39
N ALA A 82 -37.54 -16.00 -3.59
CA ALA A 82 -37.94 -17.40 -3.46
C ALA A 82 -39.30 -17.54 -2.73
N ASN A 83 -39.51 -16.78 -1.64
CA ASN A 83 -40.76 -16.76 -0.88
C ASN A 83 -41.94 -16.08 -1.60
N SER A 84 -41.71 -15.33 -2.69
CA SER A 84 -42.76 -14.68 -3.48
C SER A 84 -43.05 -15.40 -4.81
N ALA A 85 -42.39 -16.55 -5.05
CA ALA A 85 -42.64 -17.45 -6.17
C ALA A 85 -43.40 -18.74 -5.75
N GLU A 86 -43.62 -18.94 -4.46
CA GLU A 86 -44.66 -19.83 -3.89
C GLU A 86 -45.98 -19.06 -3.71
#